data_AF-A0A2V7I0U7-F1
#
_entry.id   AF-A0A2V7I0U7-F1
#
_cell.length_a   1.000
_cell.length_b   1.000
_cell.length_c   1.000
_cell.angle_alpha   90.00
_cell.angle_beta   90.00
_cell.angle_gamma   90.00
#
_symmetry.space_group_name_H-M   'P 1'
#
loop_
_entity.id
_entity.type
_entity.pdbx_description
1 polymer ?
#
loop_
_entity_poly.entity_id
_entity_poly.type
_entity_poly.pdbx_seq_one_letter_code
_entity_poly.pdbx_strand_id
1 'polypeptide(L)' 'MNTPAPVRLSAMYRRQLAEQATFKDEAGWRVANVYSSADAETAAARRGVGLCDASASGKLGVRGE' A
#
# COMPACT_ATOMS: atom_id res chain seq x y z
N MET A 1 -2.90 25.31 16.74
CA MET A 1 -3.44 24.27 15.84
C MET A 1 -2.26 23.51 15.27
N ASN A 2 -2.13 22.21 15.57
CA ASN A 2 -1.11 21.37 14.94
C ASN A 2 -1.56 21.09 13.50
N THR A 3 -0.79 21.54 12.51
CA THR A 3 -1.00 21.14 11.12
C THR A 3 -0.67 19.65 11.01
N PRO A 4 -1.61 18.79 10.57
CA PRO A 4 -1.30 17.37 10.38
C PRO A 4 -0.18 17.25 9.34
N ALA A 5 0.83 16.43 9.66
CA ALA A 5 1.92 16.16 8.75
C ALA A 5 1.39 15.55 7.45
N PRO A 6 1.94 15.92 6.27
CA PRO A 6 1.49 15.36 5.01
C PRO A 6 1.70 13.84 4.97
N VAL A 7 0.68 13.11 4.50
CA VAL A 7 0.74 11.65 4.34
C VAL A 7 1.40 11.28 3.02
N ARG A 8 2.34 10.33 3.05
CA ARG A 8 3.01 9.84 1.84
C ARG A 8 2.09 8.91 1.05
N LEU A 9 2.12 9.01 -0.27
CA LEU A 9 1.33 8.20 -1.20
C LEU A 9 2.26 7.44 -2.14
N SER A 10 1.91 6.20 -2.49
CA SER A 10 2.63 5.45 -3.51
C SER A 10 2.25 5.91 -4.92
N ALA A 11 3.04 5.50 -5.92
CA ALA A 11 2.69 5.70 -7.33
C ALA A 11 1.38 4.97 -7.71
N MET A 12 0.99 3.93 -6.97
CA MET A 12 -0.22 3.14 -7.21
C MET A 12 -1.48 3.76 -6.59
N TYR A 13 -1.36 4.81 -5.78
CA TYR A 13 -2.48 5.37 -5.01
C TYR A 13 -3.74 5.67 -5.85
N ARG A 14 -3.57 6.32 -7.02
CA ARG A 14 -4.72 6.65 -7.89
C ARG A 14 -5.39 5.41 -8.47
N ARG A 15 -4.61 4.37 -8.75
CA ARG A 15 -5.14 3.08 -9.23
C ARG A 15 -5.91 2.38 -8.12
N GLN A 16 -5.35 2.37 -6.91
CA GLN A 16 -6.00 1.81 -5.72
C GLN A 16 -7.33 2.49 -5.40
N LEU A 17 -7.41 3.82 -5.54
CA LEU A 17 -8.66 4.56 -5.44
C LEU A 17 -9.68 4.13 -6.50
N ALA A 18 -9.24 3.99 -7.75
CA ALA A 18 -10.12 3.54 -8.85
C ALA A 18 -10.64 2.11 -8.65
N GLU A 19 -9.85 1.27 -7.98
CA GLU A 19 -10.22 -0.10 -7.58
C GLU A 19 -10.96 -0.16 -6.23
N GLN A 20 -11.37 0.99 -5.69
CA GLN A 20 -12.15 1.11 -4.46
C GLN A 20 -11.47 0.50 -3.22
N ALA A 21 -10.13 0.53 -3.17
CA ALA A 21 -9.40 0.14 -1.99
C ALA A 21 -9.83 0.96 -0.76
N THR A 22 -9.90 0.31 0.39
CA THR A 22 -9.88 0.98 1.69
C THR A 22 -8.45 1.28 2.07
N PHE A 23 -8.22 2.29 2.89
CA PHE A 23 -6.88 2.75 3.25
C PHE A 23 -6.70 2.82 4.75
N LYS A 24 -5.46 2.62 5.19
CA LYS A 24 -5.00 2.92 6.54
C LYS A 24 -3.75 3.78 6.48
N ASP A 25 -3.56 4.60 7.51
CA ASP A 25 -2.33 5.37 7.67
C ASP A 25 -1.35 4.56 8.54
N GLU A 26 -0.17 4.26 8.00
CA GLU A 26 0.84 3.41 8.63
C GLU A 26 2.24 4.00 8.37
N ALA A 27 3.02 4.24 9.43
CA ALA A 27 4.36 4.82 9.35
C ALA A 27 4.45 6.07 8.46
N GLY A 28 3.42 6.95 8.50
CA GLY A 28 3.36 8.17 7.68
C GLY A 28 3.07 7.93 6.19
N TRP A 29 2.59 6.74 5.82
CA TRP A 29 2.08 6.41 4.48
C TRP A 29 0.59 6.13 4.54
N ARG A 30 -0.12 6.44 3.46
CA ARG A 30 -1.46 5.92 3.21
C ARG A 30 -1.34 4.68 2.34
N VAL A 31 -1.64 3.53 2.92
CA VAL A 31 -1.51 2.22 2.26
C VAL A 31 -2.88 1.59 2.03
N ALA A 32 -3.04 0.88 0.92
CA ALA A 32 -4.23 0.07 0.68
C ALA A 32 -4.32 -1.03 1.76
N ASN A 33 -5.47 -1.11 2.43
CA ASN A 33 -5.74 -2.08 3.48
C ASN A 33 -6.41 -3.33 2.92
N VAL A 34 -7.53 -3.15 2.20
CA VAL A 34 -8.23 -4.20 1.43
C VAL A 34 -8.93 -3.56 0.23
N TYR A 35 -9.05 -4.31 -0.87
CA TYR A 35 -9.89 -4.00 -2.04
C TYR A 35 -11.26 -4.70 -1.95
N SER A 36 -11.34 -5.80 -1.18
CA SER A 36 -12.60 -6.50 -0.88
C SER A 36 -12.63 -6.91 0.60
N SER A 37 -12.19 -8.12 0.93
CA SER A 37 -11.93 -8.56 2.30
C SER A 37 -10.60 -9.31 2.36
N ALA A 38 -9.98 -9.31 3.54
CA ALA A 38 -8.71 -9.99 3.74
C ALA A 38 -8.79 -11.49 3.40
N ASP A 39 -9.90 -12.15 3.77
CA ASP A 39 -10.12 -13.57 3.48
C ASP A 39 -10.29 -13.82 1.98
N ALA A 40 -11.05 -12.97 1.27
CA ALA A 40 -11.27 -13.12 -0.16
C ALA A 40 -9.96 -12.91 -0.95
N GLU A 41 -9.20 -11.87 -0.61
CA GLU A 41 -7.92 -11.56 -1.24
C GLU A 41 -6.88 -12.66 -0.99
N THR A 42 -6.80 -13.16 0.26
CA THR A 42 -5.90 -14.26 0.61
C THR A 42 -6.28 -15.53 -0.12
N ALA A 43 -7.58 -15.85 -0.21
CA ALA A 43 -8.04 -17.06 -0.88
C ALA A 43 -7.85 -16.97 -2.41
N ALA A 44 -8.01 -15.79 -3.01
CA ALA A 44 -7.69 -15.53 -4.40
C ALA A 44 -6.18 -15.67 -4.68
N ALA A 45 -5.34 -15.09 -3.83
CA ALA A 45 -3.89 -15.18 -3.95
C ALA A 45 -3.39 -16.63 -3.82
N ARG A 46 -3.97 -17.44 -2.91
CA ARG A 46 -3.63 -18.87 -2.76
C ARG A 46 -4.03 -19.72 -3.96
N ARG A 47 -5.11 -19.36 -4.65
CA ARG A 47 -5.64 -20.10 -5.81
C ARG A 47 -5.12 -19.58 -7.16
N GLY A 48 -4.37 -18.48 -7.15
CA GLY A 48 -3.91 -17.81 -8.37
C GLY A 48 -2.73 -16.88 -8.08
N VAL A 49 -2.89 -15.59 -8.40
CA VAL A 49 -1.86 -14.57 -8.22
C VAL A 49 -2.40 -13.45 -7.35
N GLY A 50 -1.61 -13.03 -6.35
CA GLY A 50 -1.86 -11.81 -5.58
C GLY A 50 -0.90 -10.70 -6.01
N LEU A 51 -1.41 -9.48 -6.12
CA LEU A 51 -0.60 -8.28 -6.34
C LEU A 51 -0.64 -7.43 -5.06
N CYS A 52 0.53 -7.03 -4.57
CA CYS A 52 0.63 -6.13 -3.42
C CYS A 52 1.50 -4.91 -3.75
N ASP A 53 1.07 -3.74 -3.27
CA ASP A 53 1.88 -2.52 -3.34
C ASP A 53 2.79 -2.42 -2.12
N ALA A 54 4.04 -2.81 -2.27
CA ALA A 54 5.07 -2.73 -1.22
C ALA A 54 5.88 -1.41 -1.28
N SER A 55 5.35 -0.36 -1.90
CA SER A 55 6.09 0.90 -2.06
C SER A 55 6.44 1.58 -0.73
N ALA A 56 5.60 1.39 0.31
CA ALA A 56 5.84 1.93 1.65
C ALA A 56 7.05 1.27 2.36
N SER A 57 7.54 0.13 1.86
CA SER A 57 8.74 -0.51 2.39
C SER A 57 10.01 0.27 2.02
N GLY A 58 10.85 0.53 3.02
CA GLY A 58 12.15 1.18 2.85
C GLY A 58 13.08 0.36 1.96
N LYS A 59 13.83 1.04 1.09
CA LYS A 59 14.80 0.42 0.17
C LYS A 59 16.14 1.11 0.40
N LEU A 60 17.18 0.34 0.69
CA LEU A 60 18.54 0.83 0.91
C LEU A 60 19.41 0.47 -0.30
N GLY A 61 19.94 1.47 -0.98
CA GLY A 61 20.93 1.27 -2.04
C GLY A 61 22.33 1.29 -1.44
N VAL A 62 23.10 0.23 -1.62
CA VAL A 62 24.50 0.13 -1.18
C VAL A 62 25.40 0.10 -2.42
N ARG A 63 26.50 0.86 -2.40
CA ARG A 63 27.49 0.92 -3.47
C ARG A 63 28.90 0.90 -2.85
N GLY A 64 29.85 0.26 -3.53
CA GLY A 64 31.27 0.32 -3.21
C GLY A 64 32.01 1.34 -4.08
N GLU A 65 33.31 1.52 -3.80
CA GLU A 65 34.26 2.17 -4.70
C GLU A 65 34.58 1.29 -5.92
#